data_AF-A0A327S1W9-F1
#
_entry.id   AF-A0A327S1W9-F1
#
_cell.length_a   1.000
_cell.length_b   1.000
_cell.length_c   1.000
_cell.angle_alpha   90.00
_cell.angle_beta   90.00
_cell.angle_gamma   90.00
#
_symmetry.space_group_name_H-M   'P 1'
#
loop_
_entity.id
_entity.type
_entity.pdbx_description
1 polymer ?
#
loop_
_entity_poly.entity_id
_entity_poly.type
_entity_poly.pdbx_seq_one_letter_code
_entity_poly.pdbx_strand_id
1 'polypeptide(L)'
;MEEKFYSHIFKLSLSCKYFKAVHKGKLRSSRSLKTVLVPKGRLSQVFFIYNYEGNSFRVFKNHLDLINFFQSKAECDFTFGTDEELDGFLANVKIAG
;
A
#
# COMPACT_ATOMS: atom_id res chain seq x y z
N MET A 1 5.55 13.53 19.13
CA MET A 1 4.38 12.65 18.87
C MET A 1 4.71 11.74 17.67
N GLU A 2 5.91 11.14 17.67
CA GLU A 2 6.49 10.48 16.49
C GLU A 2 6.86 9.01 16.75
N GLU A 3 7.26 8.65 17.97
CA GLU A 3 7.72 7.28 18.25
C GLU A 3 6.61 6.25 18.53
N LYS A 4 5.39 6.67 18.88
CA LYS A 4 4.32 5.74 19.26
C LYS A 4 3.52 5.16 18.10
N PHE A 5 3.74 5.63 16.87
CA PHE A 5 2.99 5.15 15.70
C PHE A 5 3.51 3.81 15.16
N TYR A 6 4.77 3.48 15.45
CA TYR A 6 5.45 2.32 14.87
C TYR A 6 5.43 1.05 15.73
N SER A 7 5.01 1.09 17.00
CA SER A 7 5.35 -0.02 17.91
C SER A 7 4.45 -1.26 17.83
N HIS A 8 3.27 -1.20 17.22
CA HIS A 8 2.30 -2.31 17.37
C HIS A 8 1.40 -2.54 16.16
N ILE A 9 1.90 -3.01 15.01
CA ILE A 9 0.96 -3.65 14.07
C ILE A 9 1.59 -4.84 13.31
N PHE A 10 1.42 -6.04 13.87
CA PHE A 10 1.74 -7.32 13.23
C PHE A 10 0.56 -8.30 13.36
N LYS A 11 -0.11 -8.64 12.24
CA LYS A 11 -0.68 -9.98 11.97
C LYS A 11 -1.20 -10.11 10.53
N LEU A 12 -1.02 -11.32 9.98
CA LEU A 12 -1.25 -11.73 8.59
C LEU A 12 -2.67 -12.26 8.30
N SER A 13 -2.99 -12.23 7.00
CA SER A 13 -3.98 -13.01 6.23
C SER A 13 -5.40 -12.44 6.03
N LEU A 14 -5.72 -12.06 4.78
CA LEU A 14 -6.80 -12.64 3.96
C LEU A 14 -6.77 -12.14 2.49
N SER A 15 -6.81 -13.12 1.58
CA SER A 15 -7.22 -13.14 0.15
C SER A 15 -6.91 -11.95 -0.77
N CYS A 16 -5.72 -11.93 -1.38
CA CYS A 16 -5.46 -11.30 -2.68
C CYS A 16 -4.74 -12.33 -3.57
N LYS A 17 -5.19 -12.51 -4.82
CA LYS A 17 -4.77 -13.65 -5.68
C LYS A 17 -3.39 -13.50 -6.34
N TYR A 18 -2.84 -12.28 -6.41
CA TYR A 18 -1.70 -11.97 -7.32
C TYR A 18 -0.44 -11.39 -6.65
N PHE A 19 -0.49 -11.09 -5.35
CA PHE A 19 0.62 -10.45 -4.65
C PHE A 19 0.64 -10.86 -3.18
N LYS A 20 1.82 -10.72 -2.56
CA LYS A 20 1.99 -11.04 -1.14
C LYS A 20 1.89 -9.76 -0.33
N ALA A 21 0.89 -9.65 0.54
CA ALA A 21 0.90 -8.63 1.58
C ALA A 21 2.03 -8.96 2.56
N VAL A 22 3.00 -8.04 2.66
CA VAL A 22 4.14 -8.16 3.58
C VAL A 22 3.75 -7.58 4.94
N HIS A 23 3.04 -6.45 4.95
CA HIS A 23 2.61 -5.76 6.18
C HIS A 23 1.20 -5.17 6.05
N LYS A 24 0.45 -5.12 7.15
CA LYS A 24 -0.86 -4.44 7.23
C LYS A 24 -1.01 -3.76 8.58
N GLY A 25 -1.05 -2.43 8.55
CA GLY A 25 -1.33 -1.55 9.68
C GLY A 25 -2.77 -1.02 9.65
N LYS A 26 -3.55 -1.15 10.74
CA LYS A 26 -4.74 -0.31 10.94
C LYS A 26 -4.31 0.99 11.62
N LEU A 27 -4.58 2.12 10.97
CA LEU A 27 -4.32 3.44 11.55
C LEU A 27 -5.53 3.91 12.37
N ARG A 28 -6.74 3.63 11.88
CA ARG A 28 -8.05 3.84 12.53
C ARG A 28 -9.06 2.81 11.99
N SER A 29 -10.28 2.76 12.54
CA SER A 29 -11.33 1.84 12.06
C SER A 29 -11.59 1.92 10.55
N SER A 30 -11.50 3.13 9.99
CA SER A 30 -11.69 3.41 8.56
C SER A 30 -10.40 3.68 7.77
N ARG A 31 -9.21 3.51 8.35
CA ARG A 31 -7.94 3.84 7.69
C ARG A 31 -6.92 2.73 7.86
N SER A 32 -6.33 2.26 6.77
CA SER A 32 -5.28 1.23 6.82
C SER A 32 -4.13 1.53 5.89
N LEU A 33 -2.96 1.01 6.24
CA LEU A 33 -1.76 1.02 5.44
C LEU A 33 -1.36 -0.43 5.17
N LYS A 34 -1.13 -0.79 3.91
CA LYS A 34 -0.65 -2.10 3.50
C LYS A 34 0.68 -1.94 2.77
N THR A 35 1.59 -2.88 2.97
CA THR A 35 2.78 -3.04 2.13
C THR A 35 2.63 -4.33 1.35
N VAL A 36 2.70 -4.25 0.03
CA VAL A 36 2.55 -5.40 -0.86
C VAL A 36 3.81 -5.60 -1.68
N LEU A 37 4.21 -6.86 -1.84
CA LEU A 37 5.26 -7.28 -2.77
C LEU A 37 4.60 -7.86 -4.01
N VAL A 38 4.81 -7.20 -5.15
CA VAL A 38 4.28 -7.60 -6.45
C VAL A 38 5.39 -8.32 -7.22
N PRO A 39 5.28 -9.64 -7.47
CA PRO A 39 6.23 -10.37 -8.30
C PRO A 39 5.90 -10.20 -9.80
N LYS A 40 6.94 -10.06 -10.64
CA LYS A 40 6.87 -10.11 -12.10
C LYS A 40 8.03 -10.92 -12.68
N GLY A 41 7.78 -12.19 -12.97
CA GLY A 41 8.82 -13.11 -13.42
C GLY A 41 9.92 -13.24 -12.35
N ARG A 42 11.14 -12.79 -12.69
CA ARG A 42 12.30 -12.79 -11.77
C ARG A 42 12.44 -11.50 -10.95
N LEU A 43 11.59 -10.49 -11.22
CA LEU A 43 11.62 -9.21 -10.52
C LEU A 43 10.52 -9.14 -9.47
N SER A 44 10.67 -8.22 -8.52
CA SER A 44 9.62 -7.89 -7.57
C SER A 44 9.71 -6.43 -7.17
N GLN A 45 8.55 -5.80 -6.91
CA GLN A 45 8.47 -4.41 -6.46
C GLN A 45 7.58 -4.31 -5.23
N VAL A 46 8.03 -3.50 -4.29
CA VAL A 46 7.25 -3.16 -3.10
C VAL A 46 6.39 -1.94 -3.39
N PHE A 47 5.11 -2.01 -3.01
CA PHE A 47 4.21 -0.86 -3.00
C PHE A 47 3.64 -0.66 -1.59
N PHE A 48 3.39 0.60 -1.26
CA PHE A 48 2.66 0.99 -0.05
C PHE A 48 1.27 1.47 -0.48
N ILE A 49 0.24 0.98 0.20
CA ILE A 49 -1.16 1.24 -0.14
C ILE A 49 -1.85 1.78 1.10
N TYR A 50 -2.19 3.06 1.05
CA TYR A 50 -3.03 3.69 2.05
C TYR A 50 -4.50 3.61 1.60
N ASN A 51 -5.36 3.03 2.43
CA ASN A 51 -6.80 2.99 2.20
C ASN A 51 -7.49 3.93 3.19
N TYR A 52 -8.26 4.87 2.64
CA TYR A 52 -9.16 5.76 3.34
C TYR A 52 -10.61 5.32 3.12
N GLU A 53 -11.32 5.06 4.20
CA GLU A 53 -12.75 4.69 4.27
C GLU A 53 -13.20 3.44 3.52
N GLY A 54 -12.26 2.65 2.99
CA GLY A 54 -12.58 1.41 2.27
C GLY A 54 -12.74 1.59 0.76
N ASN A 55 -12.76 2.84 0.26
CA ASN A 55 -13.10 3.18 -1.12
C ASN A 55 -12.18 4.27 -1.72
N SER A 56 -11.05 4.55 -1.06
CA SER A 56 -10.06 5.49 -1.58
C SER A 56 -8.67 4.95 -1.30
N PHE A 57 -8.02 4.45 -2.35
CA PHE A 57 -6.71 3.82 -2.28
C PHE A 57 -5.66 4.75 -2.87
N ARG A 58 -4.64 5.07 -2.09
CA ARG A 58 -3.44 5.80 -2.50
C ARG A 58 -2.27 4.83 -2.54
N VAL A 59 -1.61 4.73 -3.69
CA VAL A 59 -0.48 3.82 -3.89
C VAL A 59 0.81 4.60 -4.02
N PHE A 60 1.87 4.10 -3.40
CA PHE A 60 3.20 4.68 -3.39
C PHE A 60 4.23 3.62 -3.77
N LYS A 61 5.19 3.98 -4.62
CA LYS A 61 6.30 3.12 -5.07
C LYS A 61 7.43 3.04 -4.06
N ASN A 62 7.58 4.05 -3.20
CA ASN A 62 8.62 4.09 -2.19
C ASN A 62 8.08 4.63 -0.85
N HIS A 63 8.85 4.40 0.21
CA HIS A 63 8.45 4.76 1.57
C HIS A 63 8.51 6.27 1.83
N LEU A 64 9.42 6.98 1.14
CA LEU A 64 9.61 8.41 1.34
C LEU A 64 8.39 9.20 0.85
N ASP A 65 7.81 8.82 -0.29
CA ASP A 65 6.61 9.47 -0.84
C ASP A 65 5.40 9.27 0.06
N LEU A 66 5.27 8.09 0.68
CA LEU A 66 4.24 7.85 1.68
C LEU A 66 4.37 8.79 2.89
N ILE A 67 5.59 8.98 3.41
CA ILE A 67 5.83 9.90 4.53
C ILE A 67 5.52 11.34 4.10
N ASN A 68 6.01 11.75 2.94
CA ASN A 68 5.78 13.09 2.40
C ASN A 68 4.30 13.38 2.18
N PHE A 69 3.52 12.39 1.74
CA PHE A 69 2.07 12.50 1.61
C PHE A 69 1.39 12.81 2.95
N PHE A 70 1.73 12.10 4.03
CA PHE A 70 1.19 12.39 5.36
C PHE A 70 1.62 13.77 5.91
N GLN A 71 2.71 14.32 5.40
CA GLN A 71 3.20 15.66 5.73
C GLN A 71 2.70 16.75 4.77
N SER A 72 1.79 16.41 3.83
CA SER A 72 1.30 17.32 2.79
C SER A 72 2.42 17.92 1.91
N LYS A 73 3.51 17.17 1.71
CA LYS A 73 4.67 17.55 0.90
C LYS A 73 4.72 16.88 -0.47
N ALA A 74 3.92 15.84 -0.68
CA ALA A 74 3.85 15.12 -1.95
C ALA A 74 2.46 14.51 -2.17
N GLU A 75 2.14 14.27 -3.43
CA GLU A 75 0.98 13.47 -3.85
C GLU A 75 1.34 11.98 -3.93
N CYS A 76 0.34 11.12 -3.98
CA CYS A 76 0.56 9.69 -4.24
C CYS A 76 0.89 9.41 -5.71
N ASP A 77 1.53 8.27 -6.01
CA ASP A 77 1.81 7.85 -7.38
C ASP A 77 0.53 7.49 -8.15
N PHE A 78 -0.42 6.80 -7.48
CA PHE A 78 -1.66 6.35 -8.10
C PHE A 78 -2.83 6.40 -7.13
N THR A 79 -4.04 6.57 -7.67
CA THR A 79 -5.30 6.58 -6.92
C THR A 79 -6.31 5.62 -7.54
N PHE A 80 -7.04 4.89 -6.69
CA PHE A 80 -8.14 4.01 -7.09
C PHE A 80 -9.33 4.17 -6.14
N GLY A 81 -10.54 3.95 -6.66
CA GLY A 81 -11.80 4.01 -5.91
C GLY A 81 -12.31 2.66 -5.43
N THR A 82 -11.87 1.56 -6.06
CA THR A 82 -12.32 0.22 -5.71
C THR A 82 -11.16 -0.76 -5.53
N ASP A 83 -11.42 -1.86 -4.81
CA ASP A 83 -10.46 -2.95 -4.68
C ASP A 83 -10.17 -3.59 -6.05
N GLU A 84 -11.17 -3.68 -6.96
CA GLU A 84 -11.00 -4.25 -8.30
C GLU A 84 -10.06 -3.43 -9.18
N GLU A 85 -10.15 -2.10 -9.12
CA GLU A 85 -9.26 -1.19 -9.85
C GLU A 85 -7.82 -1.33 -9.35
N LEU A 86 -7.64 -1.37 -8.02
CA LEU A 86 -6.35 -1.56 -7.38
C LEU A 86 -5.74 -2.93 -7.74
N ASP A 87 -6.52 -4.00 -7.65
CA ASP A 87 -6.08 -5.34 -7.99
C ASP A 87 -5.72 -5.44 -9.48
N GLY A 88 -6.53 -4.83 -10.35
CA GLY A 88 -6.26 -4.74 -11.78
C GLY A 88 -4.94 -4.01 -12.09
N PHE A 89 -4.67 -2.91 -11.39
CA PHE A 89 -3.40 -2.22 -11.49
C PHE A 89 -2.22 -3.09 -11.04
N LEU A 90 -2.27 -3.67 -9.84
CA LEU A 90 -1.19 -4.50 -9.30
C LEU A 90 -0.93 -5.75 -10.16
N ALA A 91 -1.99 -6.30 -10.77
CA ALA A 91 -1.88 -7.43 -11.68
C ALA A 91 -1.21 -7.06 -13.02
N ASN A 92 -1.21 -5.80 -13.44
CA ASN A 92 -0.71 -5.38 -14.76
C ASN A 92 0.49 -4.41 -14.72
N VAL A 93 0.87 -3.93 -13.53
CA VAL A 93 1.97 -2.96 -13.40
C VAL A 93 3.27 -3.54 -13.97
N LYS A 94 3.94 -2.74 -14.80
CA LYS A 94 5.28 -3.07 -15.30
C LYS A 94 6.30 -2.72 -14.23
N ILE A 95 7.14 -3.68 -13.89
CA ILE A 95 8.27 -3.48 -12.97
C ILE A 95 9.52 -3.36 -13.84
N ALA A 96 10.18 -2.21 -13.77
CA ALA A 96 11.49 -2.01 -14.38
C ALA A 96 12.56 -2.55 -13.42
N GLY A 97 13.55 -3.26 -13.96
CA GLY A 97 14.73 -3.74 -13.23
C GLY A 97 15.88 -2.75 -13.30
#